data_AF-A0A497GC65-F1
#
_entry.id   AF-A0A497GC65-F1
#
_cell.length_a   1.000
_cell.length_b   1.000
_cell.length_c   1.000
_cell.angle_alpha   90.00
_cell.angle_beta   90.00
_cell.angle_gamma   90.00
#
_symmetry.space_group_name_H-M   'P 1'
#
loop_
_entity.id
_entity.type
_entity.pdbx_description
1 polymer ?
#
loop_
_entity_poly.entity_id
_entity_poly.type
_entity_poly.pdbx_seq_one_letter_code
_entity_poly.pdbx_strand_id
1 'polypeptide(L)'
;MPPWSIHAKYSARFMKKHGIKGIDPSLVDKLVDEPSSLLPSLRDVLEERDRLLALVLYDARLKPLDPLCTHDWGAWREGEASVEALRRIAETLWGIPGVLLVDLHLSLDYVWRGCEEEEFERWAENINVSREVREFVREIFEELRRERELWKGVDRAR
;
A
#
# COMPACT_ATOMS: atom_id res chain seq x y z
N MET A 1 10.44 2.92 -7.10
CA MET A 1 9.67 3.06 -5.85
C MET A 1 10.06 4.39 -5.21
N PRO A 2 9.20 5.09 -4.47
CA PRO A 2 9.68 6.07 -3.51
C PRO A 2 10.64 5.38 -2.54
N PRO A 3 11.70 6.06 -2.07
CA PRO A 3 12.48 5.56 -0.96
C PRO A 3 11.59 5.28 0.26
N TRP A 4 11.93 4.29 1.07
CA TRP A 4 11.19 3.96 2.31
C TRP A 4 11.06 5.16 3.26
N SER A 5 11.99 6.11 3.21
CA SER A 5 11.90 7.37 3.97
C SER A 5 10.70 8.23 3.58
N ILE A 6 10.26 8.17 2.31
CA ILE A 6 9.07 8.86 1.80
C ILE A 6 7.81 8.20 2.37
N HIS A 7 7.70 6.88 2.29
CA HIS A 7 6.60 6.12 2.90
C HIS A 7 6.52 6.41 4.40
N ALA A 8 7.62 6.27 5.13
CA ALA A 8 7.67 6.54 6.56
C ALA A 8 7.21 7.98 6.91
N LYS A 9 7.67 8.98 6.14
CA LYS A 9 7.29 10.38 6.33
C LYS A 9 5.79 10.60 6.16
N TYR A 10 5.23 10.14 5.03
CA TYR A 10 3.83 10.42 4.69
C TYR A 10 2.85 9.53 5.45
N SER A 11 3.20 8.28 5.73
CA SER A 11 2.44 7.41 6.64
C SER A 11 2.36 8.02 8.05
N ALA A 12 3.47 8.51 8.61
CA ALA A 12 3.44 9.18 9.92
C ALA A 12 2.56 10.44 9.92
N ARG A 13 2.62 11.25 8.85
CA ARG A 13 1.79 12.45 8.71
C ARG A 13 0.30 12.10 8.57
N PHE A 14 -0.03 11.09 7.76
CA PHE A 14 -1.40 10.61 7.56
C PHE A 14 -1.98 10.03 8.86
N MET A 15 -1.24 9.14 9.53
CA MET A 15 -1.66 8.56 10.80
C MET A 15 -1.93 9.62 11.85
N LYS A 16 -1.06 10.64 11.95
CA LYS A 16 -1.25 11.78 12.85
C LYS A 16 -2.53 12.57 12.51
N LYS A 17 -2.78 12.83 11.23
CA LYS A 17 -3.97 13.56 10.75
C LYS A 17 -5.26 12.82 11.09
N HIS A 18 -5.29 11.50 10.95
CA HIS A 18 -6.47 10.66 11.14
C HIS A 18 -6.57 10.01 12.54
N GLY A 19 -5.67 10.34 13.46
CA GLY A 19 -5.68 9.78 14.82
C GLY A 19 -5.41 8.28 14.89
N ILE A 20 -4.78 7.70 13.86
CA ILE A 20 -4.44 6.28 13.80
C ILE A 20 -3.30 5.98 14.77
N LYS A 21 -3.49 4.98 15.64
CA LYS A 21 -2.53 4.55 16.66
C LYS A 21 -2.43 3.04 16.70
N GLY A 22 -1.30 2.51 17.20
CA GLY A 22 -1.12 1.08 17.45
C GLY A 22 -0.81 0.23 16.21
N ILE A 23 -0.51 0.87 15.08
CA ILE A 23 -0.06 0.20 13.85
C ILE A 23 1.35 0.68 13.55
N ASP A 24 2.24 -0.26 13.27
CA ASP A 24 3.54 0.05 12.70
C ASP A 24 3.39 0.12 11.17
N PRO A 25 3.52 1.31 10.55
CA PRO A 25 3.34 1.44 9.10
C PRO A 25 4.34 0.61 8.30
N SER A 26 5.51 0.27 8.86
CA SER A 26 6.49 -0.57 8.17
C SER A 26 6.01 -2.01 7.95
N LEU A 27 5.09 -2.50 8.79
CA LEU A 27 4.44 -3.80 8.59
C LEU A 27 3.43 -3.75 7.44
N VAL A 28 2.78 -2.60 7.25
CA VAL A 28 1.89 -2.39 6.09
C VAL A 28 2.72 -2.25 4.82
N ASP A 29 3.78 -1.46 4.84
CA ASP A 29 4.71 -1.33 3.72
C ASP A 29 5.27 -2.70 3.33
N LYS A 30 5.69 -3.52 4.31
CA LYS A 30 6.16 -4.88 4.06
C LYS A 30 5.06 -5.84 3.56
N LEU A 31 3.81 -5.64 3.97
CA LEU A 31 2.68 -6.40 3.42
C LEU A 31 2.48 -6.09 1.93
N VAL A 32 2.67 -4.82 1.54
CA VAL A 32 2.54 -4.39 0.15
C VAL A 32 3.75 -4.81 -0.67
N ASP A 33 4.98 -4.54 -0.22
CA ASP A 33 6.20 -4.77 -1.00
C ASP A 33 6.69 -6.22 -0.97
N GLU A 34 6.56 -6.90 0.17
CA GLU A 34 7.15 -8.23 0.41
C GLU A 34 6.19 -9.20 1.13
N PRO A 35 4.94 -9.40 0.64
CA PRO A 35 3.92 -10.21 1.31
C PRO A 35 4.39 -11.64 1.59
N SER A 36 5.19 -12.24 0.69
CA SER A 36 5.72 -13.60 0.87
C SER A 36 6.63 -13.73 2.09
N SER A 37 7.31 -12.65 2.49
CA SER A 37 8.18 -12.62 3.66
C SER A 37 7.41 -12.36 4.96
N LEU A 38 6.33 -11.58 4.89
CA LEU A 38 5.55 -11.18 6.05
C LEU A 38 4.44 -12.19 6.41
N LEU A 39 3.67 -12.65 5.42
CA LEU A 39 2.49 -13.50 5.63
C LEU A 39 2.77 -14.73 6.52
N PRO A 40 3.88 -15.49 6.36
CA PRO A 40 4.16 -16.63 7.24
C PRO A 40 4.17 -16.26 8.73
N SER A 41 4.63 -15.05 9.08
CA SER A 41 4.67 -14.58 10.47
C SER A 41 3.32 -14.12 11.01
N LEU A 42 2.33 -13.90 10.14
CA LEU A 42 0.98 -13.45 10.48
C LEU A 42 -0.04 -14.58 10.49
N ARG A 43 0.40 -15.82 10.23
CA ARG A 43 -0.47 -16.99 10.06
C ARG A 43 -1.42 -17.19 11.24
N ASP A 44 -0.89 -17.27 12.46
CA ASP A 44 -1.68 -17.58 13.66
C ASP A 44 -2.76 -16.50 13.90
N VAL A 45 -2.40 -15.23 13.71
CA VAL A 45 -3.31 -14.10 13.86
C VAL A 45 -4.42 -14.14 12.80
N LEU A 46 -4.08 -14.47 11.56
CA LEU A 46 -5.05 -14.59 10.47
C LEU A 46 -5.96 -15.80 10.66
N GLU A 47 -5.43 -16.95 11.12
CA GLU A 47 -6.24 -18.14 11.42
C GLU A 47 -7.25 -17.86 12.55
N GLU A 48 -6.86 -17.10 13.56
CA GLU A 48 -7.74 -16.69 14.67
C GLU A 48 -8.83 -15.71 14.22
N ARG A 49 -8.49 -14.73 13.38
CA ARG A 49 -9.40 -13.63 13.02
C ARG A 49 -10.25 -13.89 11.79
N ASP A 50 -9.72 -14.58 10.78
CA ASP A 50 -10.43 -14.95 9.55
C ASP A 50 -9.90 -16.28 9.01
N ARG A 51 -10.49 -17.36 9.52
CA ARG A 51 -10.10 -18.73 9.15
C ARG A 51 -10.24 -19.02 7.66
N LEU A 52 -11.21 -18.42 6.97
CA LEU A 52 -11.40 -18.65 5.54
C LEU A 52 -10.27 -17.98 4.76
N LEU A 53 -9.96 -16.72 5.09
CA LEU A 53 -8.83 -16.01 4.50
C LEU A 53 -7.53 -16.77 4.74
N ALA A 54 -7.27 -17.22 5.97
CA ALA A 54 -6.08 -18.00 6.27
C ALA A 54 -5.99 -19.31 5.46
N LEU A 55 -7.10 -20.02 5.26
CA LEU A 55 -7.13 -21.21 4.39
C LEU A 55 -6.76 -20.87 2.95
N VAL A 56 -7.31 -19.78 2.39
CA VAL A 56 -6.98 -19.33 1.03
C VAL A 56 -5.51 -18.92 0.91
N LEU A 57 -4.94 -18.30 1.94
CA LEU A 57 -3.55 -17.82 1.92
C LEU A 57 -2.51 -18.94 2.08
N TYR A 58 -2.79 -19.94 2.93
CA TYR A 58 -1.79 -20.89 3.41
C TYR A 58 -2.02 -22.35 2.97
N ASP A 59 -3.23 -22.73 2.55
CA ASP A 59 -3.46 -24.09 2.02
C ASP A 59 -3.04 -24.12 0.54
N ALA A 60 -1.98 -24.88 0.23
CA ALA A 60 -1.46 -25.01 -1.13
C ALA A 60 -2.48 -25.53 -2.16
N ARG A 61 -3.58 -26.16 -1.71
CA ARG A 61 -4.67 -26.64 -2.57
C ARG A 61 -5.69 -25.54 -2.90
N LEU A 62 -5.77 -24.50 -2.07
CA LEU A 62 -6.72 -23.39 -2.19
C LEU A 62 -6.05 -22.08 -2.61
N LYS A 63 -4.72 -22.00 -2.46
CA LYS A 63 -3.93 -20.82 -2.80
C LYS A 63 -4.11 -20.47 -4.28
N PRO A 64 -4.48 -19.21 -4.61
CA PRO A 64 -4.53 -18.76 -5.99
C PRO A 64 -3.19 -18.99 -6.71
N LEU A 65 -3.26 -19.34 -7.99
CA LEU A 65 -2.08 -19.42 -8.85
C LEU A 65 -1.48 -18.04 -9.09
N ASP A 66 -2.33 -17.02 -9.16
CA ASP A 66 -1.90 -15.63 -9.26
C ASP A 66 -1.37 -15.12 -7.92
N PRO A 67 -0.23 -14.43 -7.92
CA PRO A 67 0.33 -13.85 -6.72
C PRO A 67 -0.62 -12.80 -6.12
N LEU A 68 -0.90 -12.93 -4.83
CA LEU A 68 -1.73 -11.99 -4.05
C LEU A 68 -1.20 -10.55 -4.14
N CYS A 69 0.10 -10.39 -4.35
CA CYS A 69 0.74 -9.16 -4.79
C CYS A 69 2.02 -9.49 -5.58
N THR A 70 2.31 -8.71 -6.61
CA THR A 70 3.62 -8.70 -7.28
C THR A 70 4.41 -7.48 -6.82
N HIS A 71 5.67 -7.72 -6.45
CA HIS A 71 6.62 -6.74 -5.90
C HIS A 71 7.05 -5.65 -6.90
N ASP A 72 6.77 -5.81 -8.19
CA ASP A 72 7.27 -4.92 -9.22
C ASP A 72 6.21 -3.97 -9.74
N TRP A 73 6.68 -2.79 -10.16
CA TRP A 73 5.96 -1.61 -10.69
C TRP A 73 4.91 -1.87 -11.80
N GLY A 74 4.71 -3.13 -12.19
CA GLY A 74 3.64 -3.64 -13.06
C GLY A 74 2.44 -4.27 -12.35
N ALA A 75 2.46 -4.52 -11.04
CA ALA A 75 1.37 -5.18 -10.30
C ALA A 75 0.03 -4.42 -10.36
N TRP A 76 0.11 -3.09 -10.38
CA TRP A 76 -1.05 -2.20 -10.46
C TRP A 76 -1.69 -2.17 -11.85
N ARG A 77 -1.09 -2.83 -12.86
CA ARG A 77 -1.63 -2.85 -14.22
C ARG A 77 -2.69 -3.94 -14.44
N GLU A 78 -2.79 -4.97 -13.58
CA GLU A 78 -3.57 -6.17 -13.95
C GLU A 78 -4.48 -6.82 -12.88
N GLY A 79 -4.73 -6.23 -11.71
CA GLY A 79 -5.72 -6.87 -10.81
C GLY A 79 -6.28 -6.04 -9.66
N GLU A 80 -7.49 -5.51 -9.84
CA GLU A 80 -8.36 -5.09 -8.73
C GLU A 80 -8.44 -6.16 -7.62
N ALA A 81 -8.42 -7.44 -8.01
CA ALA A 81 -8.48 -8.58 -7.09
C ALA A 81 -7.27 -8.67 -6.15
N SER A 82 -6.05 -8.37 -6.62
CA SER A 82 -4.84 -8.38 -5.77
C SER A 82 -4.86 -7.23 -4.76
N VAL A 83 -5.29 -6.04 -5.21
CA VAL A 83 -5.48 -4.89 -4.32
C VAL A 83 -6.53 -5.19 -3.25
N GLU A 84 -7.65 -5.79 -3.66
CA GLU A 84 -8.71 -6.17 -2.73
C GLU A 84 -8.25 -7.23 -1.73
N ALA A 85 -7.46 -8.22 -2.17
CA ALA A 85 -6.88 -9.21 -1.28
C ALA A 85 -5.95 -8.55 -0.23
N LEU A 86 -5.08 -7.61 -0.65
CA LEU A 86 -4.24 -6.85 0.27
C LEU A 86 -5.06 -6.05 1.28
N ARG A 87 -6.10 -5.35 0.82
CA ARG A 87 -7.02 -4.60 1.67
C ARG A 87 -7.70 -5.51 2.68
N ARG A 88 -8.18 -6.68 2.25
CA ARG A 88 -8.84 -7.63 3.14
C ARG A 88 -7.89 -8.17 4.21
N ILE A 89 -6.65 -8.49 3.84
CA ILE A 89 -5.61 -8.89 4.81
C ILE A 89 -5.35 -7.76 5.82
N ALA A 90 -5.16 -6.53 5.33
CA ALA A 90 -4.90 -5.38 6.18
C ALA A 90 -6.08 -5.06 7.10
N GLU A 91 -7.32 -5.21 6.62
CA GLU A 91 -8.54 -5.06 7.41
C GLU A 91 -8.60 -6.11 8.54
N THR A 92 -8.31 -7.39 8.23
CA THR A 92 -8.29 -8.44 9.26
C THR A 92 -7.24 -8.18 10.33
N LEU A 93 -6.07 -7.64 9.96
CA LEU A 93 -4.96 -7.41 10.89
C LEU A 93 -5.10 -6.12 11.69
N TRP A 94 -5.58 -5.05 11.08
CA TRP A 94 -5.51 -3.70 11.64
C TRP A 94 -6.80 -2.89 11.47
N GLY A 95 -7.86 -3.50 10.96
CA GLY A 95 -9.14 -2.84 10.68
C GLY A 95 -9.04 -1.83 9.54
N ILE A 96 -10.01 -0.91 9.49
CA ILE A 96 -10.06 0.18 8.51
C ILE A 96 -8.73 0.97 8.42
N PRO A 97 -8.04 1.30 9.52
CA PRO A 97 -6.74 1.97 9.42
C PRO A 97 -5.69 1.20 8.60
N GLY A 98 -5.70 -0.14 8.62
CA GLY A 98 -4.82 -0.96 7.78
C GLY A 98 -5.11 -0.77 6.29
N VAL A 99 -6.41 -0.76 5.92
CA VAL A 99 -6.87 -0.50 4.54
C VAL A 99 -6.40 0.87 4.06
N LEU A 100 -6.57 1.91 4.89
CA LEU A 100 -6.14 3.27 4.55
C LEU A 100 -4.63 3.36 4.33
N LEU A 101 -3.82 2.63 5.11
CA LEU A 101 -2.37 2.63 4.97
C LEU A 101 -1.91 1.85 3.72
N VAL A 102 -2.59 0.77 3.35
CA VAL A 102 -2.38 0.11 2.06
C VAL A 102 -2.65 1.10 0.94
N ASP A 103 -3.85 1.68 0.90
CA ASP A 103 -4.25 2.65 -0.12
C ASP A 103 -3.28 3.84 -0.23
N LEU A 104 -2.81 4.35 0.92
CA LEU A 104 -1.81 5.41 0.97
C LEU A 104 -0.51 4.95 0.31
N HIS A 105 0.00 3.78 0.69
CA HIS A 105 1.22 3.24 0.11
C HIS A 105 1.12 3.18 -1.42
N LEU A 106 0.02 2.62 -1.95
CA LEU A 106 -0.18 2.48 -3.40
C LEU A 106 -0.21 3.84 -4.09
N SER A 107 -0.86 4.81 -3.44
CA SER A 107 -1.00 6.17 -3.96
C SER A 107 0.35 6.89 -4.00
N LEU A 108 1.17 6.75 -2.96
CA LEU A 108 2.53 7.31 -2.93
C LEU A 108 3.37 6.72 -4.07
N ASP A 109 3.27 5.41 -4.26
CA ASP A 109 3.94 4.68 -5.33
C ASP A 109 3.54 5.20 -6.71
N TYR A 110 2.23 5.36 -6.94
CA TYR A 110 1.68 5.83 -8.19
C TYR A 110 2.12 7.27 -8.52
N VAL A 111 2.00 8.19 -7.56
CA VAL A 111 2.41 9.60 -7.74
C VAL A 111 3.91 9.72 -7.98
N TRP A 112 4.71 8.91 -7.30
CA TRP A 112 6.17 8.91 -7.46
C TRP A 112 6.63 8.51 -8.85
N ARG A 113 5.80 7.81 -9.63
CA ARG A 113 6.11 7.42 -11.02
C ARG A 113 6.22 8.60 -11.99
N GLY A 114 5.74 9.79 -11.62
CA GLY A 114 5.79 10.92 -12.56
C GLY A 114 4.43 11.44 -13.02
N CYS A 115 3.32 10.96 -12.47
CA CYS A 115 2.00 11.30 -13.01
C CYS A 115 1.56 12.72 -12.66
N GLU A 116 0.62 13.23 -13.45
CA GLU A 116 -0.11 14.47 -13.16
C GLU A 116 -1.27 14.20 -12.19
N GLU A 117 -1.80 15.24 -11.55
CA GLU A 117 -2.88 15.10 -10.54
C GLU A 117 -4.13 14.45 -11.13
N GLU A 118 -4.55 14.86 -12.33
CA GLU A 118 -5.69 14.24 -13.03
C GLU A 118 -5.47 12.76 -13.35
N GLU A 119 -4.22 12.35 -13.63
CA GLU A 119 -3.88 10.95 -13.88
C GLU A 119 -3.94 10.12 -12.61
N PHE A 120 -3.52 10.69 -11.48
CA PHE A 120 -3.68 10.08 -10.17
C PHE A 120 -5.16 9.91 -9.83
N GLU A 121 -5.99 10.93 -10.05
CA GLU A 121 -7.42 10.86 -9.72
C GLU A 121 -8.15 9.79 -10.50
N ARG A 122 -7.92 9.70 -11.82
CA ARG A 122 -8.51 8.64 -12.64
C ARG A 122 -8.08 7.26 -12.17
N TRP A 123 -6.80 7.08 -11.85
CA TRP A 123 -6.30 5.81 -11.34
C TRP A 123 -6.90 5.45 -9.97
N ALA A 124 -6.94 6.41 -9.05
CA ALA A 124 -7.46 6.24 -7.70
C ALA A 124 -8.96 5.86 -7.73
N GLU A 125 -9.73 6.43 -8.66
CA GLU A 125 -11.12 6.03 -8.89
C GLU A 125 -11.24 4.61 -9.44
N ASN A 126 -10.42 4.26 -10.44
CA ASN A 126 -10.48 2.94 -11.07
C ASN A 126 -10.20 1.79 -10.07
N ILE A 127 -9.27 1.98 -9.13
CA ILE A 127 -8.96 0.95 -8.11
C ILE A 127 -9.64 1.22 -6.76
N ASN A 128 -10.62 2.14 -6.73
CA ASN A 128 -11.42 2.50 -5.56
C ASN A 128 -10.59 2.83 -4.30
N VAL A 129 -9.59 3.71 -4.43
CA VAL A 129 -8.83 4.25 -3.28
C VAL A 129 -9.77 5.05 -2.38
N SER A 130 -9.64 4.84 -1.07
CA SER A 130 -10.38 5.59 -0.06
C SER A 130 -10.31 7.10 -0.29
N ARG A 131 -11.45 7.76 -0.09
CA ARG A 131 -11.59 9.21 -0.22
C ARG A 131 -10.61 9.96 0.69
N GLU A 132 -10.45 9.50 1.93
CA GLU A 132 -9.55 10.06 2.92
C GLU A 132 -8.09 10.08 2.43
N VAL A 133 -7.67 8.99 1.77
CA VAL A 133 -6.34 8.88 1.17
C VAL A 133 -6.23 9.81 -0.03
N ARG A 134 -7.22 9.84 -0.93
CA ARG A 134 -7.22 10.75 -2.09
C ARG A 134 -7.10 12.22 -1.67
N GLU A 135 -7.92 12.65 -0.70
CA GLU A 135 -7.88 14.01 -0.15
C GLU A 135 -6.51 14.33 0.45
N PHE A 136 -5.92 13.40 1.20
CA PHE A 136 -4.58 13.58 1.74
C PHE A 136 -3.51 13.67 0.65
N VAL A 137 -3.56 12.82 -0.36
CA VAL A 137 -2.59 12.80 -1.47
C VAL A 137 -2.65 14.11 -2.27
N ARG A 138 -3.85 14.65 -2.52
CA ARG A 138 -4.00 15.99 -3.12
C ARG A 138 -3.31 17.08 -2.30
N GLU A 139 -3.47 17.07 -0.98
CA GLU A 139 -2.82 18.05 -0.09
C GLU A 139 -1.29 18.00 -0.15
N ILE A 140 -0.71 16.83 -0.41
CA ILE A 140 0.74 16.63 -0.47
C ILE A 140 1.29 16.51 -1.89
N PHE A 141 0.46 16.65 -2.93
CA PHE A 141 0.83 16.29 -4.31
C PHE A 141 2.06 17.06 -4.80
N GLU A 142 2.02 18.39 -4.66
CA GLU A 142 3.13 19.28 -5.02
C GLU A 142 4.36 19.12 -4.12
N GLU A 143 4.17 18.65 -2.89
CA GLU A 143 5.28 18.30 -2.00
C GLU A 143 5.99 17.03 -2.51
N LEU A 144 5.21 15.97 -2.80
CA LEU A 144 5.71 14.71 -3.35
C LEU A 144 6.44 14.90 -4.69
N ARG A 145 5.88 15.72 -5.60
CA ARG A 145 6.55 16.05 -6.87
C ARG A 145 7.92 16.69 -6.65
N ARG A 146 8.00 17.68 -5.75
CA ARG A 146 9.27 18.34 -5.43
C ARG A 146 10.29 17.38 -4.82
N GLU A 147 9.86 16.52 -3.90
CA GLU A 147 10.75 15.52 -3.32
C GLU A 147 11.29 14.55 -4.37
N ARG A 148 10.43 14.09 -5.29
CA ARG A 148 10.86 13.24 -6.41
C ARG A 148 11.92 13.91 -7.28
N GLU A 149 11.75 15.18 -7.64
CA GLU A 149 12.72 15.90 -8.47
C GLU A 149 14.05 16.13 -7.73
N LEU A 150 14.02 16.41 -6.43
CA LEU A 150 15.22 16.46 -5.59
C LEU A 150 15.97 15.12 -5.59
N TRP A 151 15.24 14.01 -5.43
CA TRP A 151 15.82 12.67 -5.48
C TRP A 151 16.45 12.34 -6.84
N LYS A 152 15.77 12.64 -7.95
CA LYS A 152 16.35 12.49 -9.30
C LYS A 152 17.62 13.33 -9.50
N GLY A 153 17.70 14.50 -8.87
CA GLY A 153 18.89 15.36 -8.90
C GLY A 153 20.07 14.76 -8.12
N VAL A 154 19.80 14.08 -7.00
CA VAL A 154 20.82 13.41 -6.18
C VAL A 154 21.36 12.14 -6.88
N ASP A 155 20.50 11.35 -7.51
CA ASP A 155 20.91 10.14 -8.24
C ASP A 155 21.77 10.45 -9.47
N ARG A 156 21.59 11.62 -10.10
CA ARG A 156 22.41 12.06 -11.25
C ARG A 156 23.79 12.61 -10.84
N ALA A 157 24.00 12.87 -9.56
CA ALA A 157 25.26 13.38 -9.01
C ALA A 157 26.17 12.27 -8.45
N ARG A 158 25.73 11.01 -8.52
CA ARG A 158 26.49 9.80 -8.16
C ARG A 158 26.89 9.04 -9.42
#